data_AF-A0A1F6CXN2-F1
#
_entry.id   AF-A0A1F6CXN2-F1
#
_cell.length_a   1.000
_cell.length_b   1.000
_cell.length_c   1.000
_cell.angle_alpha   90.00
_cell.angle_beta   90.00
_cell.angle_gamma   90.00
#
_symmetry.space_group_name_H-M   'P 1'
#
loop_
_entity.id
_entity.type
_entity.pdbx_description
1 polymer ?
#
loop_
_entity_poly.entity_id
_entity_poly.type
_entity_poly.pdbx_seq_one_letter_code
_entity_poly.pdbx_strand_id
1 'polypeptide(L)'
;MEHAYAQALWKMIGNGMKAKEAVHALHEMLLRLGRVSLLPKIGRALVSIAMRDEGRSDVVLSIAREKDESRAKKEAEEFLSEMHLDPKGVTVHVDDTLIGGWRVEGRERLVDASFKKYLLEMYNRATGI
;
A
#
# COMPACT_ATOMS: atom_id res chain seq x y z
N MET A 1 -19.75 -6.03 -14.21
CA MET A 1 -19.39 -7.39 -14.70
C MET A 1 -17.90 -7.49 -15.01
N GLU A 2 -17.33 -6.43 -15.55
CA GLU A 2 -15.91 -6.18 -15.86
C GLU A 2 -14.99 -6.32 -14.65
N HIS A 3 -15.42 -5.85 -13.48
CA HIS A 3 -14.68 -6.04 -12.22
C HIS A 3 -14.52 -7.52 -11.84
N ALA A 4 -15.51 -8.37 -12.10
CA ALA A 4 -15.43 -9.79 -11.81
C ALA A 4 -14.41 -10.48 -12.74
N TYR A 5 -14.37 -10.10 -14.02
CA TYR A 5 -13.35 -10.57 -14.96
C TYR A 5 -11.95 -10.08 -14.59
N ALA A 6 -11.81 -8.82 -14.16
CA ALA A 6 -10.52 -8.28 -13.70
C ALA A 6 -10.03 -9.01 -12.44
N GLN A 7 -10.91 -9.28 -11.47
CA GLN A 7 -10.58 -10.07 -10.28
C GLN A 7 -10.20 -11.51 -10.60
N ALA A 8 -10.92 -12.16 -11.51
CA ALA A 8 -10.60 -13.51 -11.95
C ALA A 8 -9.23 -13.56 -12.62
N LEU A 9 -8.95 -12.60 -13.53
CA LEU A 9 -7.65 -12.47 -14.19
C LEU A 9 -6.51 -12.25 -13.18
N TRP A 10 -6.71 -11.36 -12.20
CA TRP A 10 -5.75 -11.11 -11.12
C TRP A 10 -5.45 -12.38 -10.32
N LYS A 11 -6.48 -13.14 -9.94
CA LYS A 11 -6.31 -14.41 -9.20
C LYS A 11 -5.59 -15.48 -10.03
N MET A 12 -5.89 -15.61 -11.32
CA MET A 12 -5.22 -16.59 -12.18
C MET A 12 -3.73 -16.31 -12.31
N ILE A 13 -3.36 -15.02 -12.46
CA ILE A 13 -1.95 -14.60 -12.49
C ILE A 13 -1.29 -14.82 -11.13
N GLY A 14 -1.96 -14.43 -10.03
CA GLY A 14 -1.45 -14.67 -8.66
C GLY A 14 -1.26 -16.15 -8.32
N ASN A 15 -2.06 -17.04 -8.92
CA ASN A 15 -1.94 -18.49 -8.75
C ASN A 15 -0.89 -19.13 -9.67
N GLY A 16 -0.06 -18.34 -10.37
CA GLY A 16 1.08 -18.82 -11.15
C GLY A 16 0.83 -19.01 -12.65
N MET A 17 -0.35 -18.65 -13.17
CA MET A 17 -0.58 -18.63 -14.62
C MET A 17 0.20 -17.48 -15.26
N LYS A 18 0.85 -17.72 -16.40
CA LYS A 18 1.56 -16.65 -17.11
C LYS A 18 0.56 -15.59 -17.58
N ALA A 19 0.90 -14.32 -17.39
CA ALA A 19 0.02 -13.19 -17.74
C ALA A 19 -0.47 -13.26 -19.21
N LYS A 20 0.41 -13.63 -20.14
CA LYS A 20 0.06 -13.79 -21.56
C LYS A 20 -1.01 -14.87 -21.78
N GLU A 21 -0.89 -16.00 -21.09
CA GLU A 21 -1.82 -17.13 -21.20
C GLU A 21 -3.17 -16.76 -20.58
N ALA A 22 -3.16 -16.10 -19.42
CA ALA A 22 -4.37 -15.66 -18.73
C ALA A 22 -5.17 -14.62 -19.55
N VAL A 23 -4.47 -13.63 -20.14
CA VAL A 23 -5.09 -12.62 -21.02
C VAL A 23 -5.61 -13.25 -22.30
N HIS A 24 -4.87 -14.20 -22.89
CA HIS A 24 -5.32 -14.91 -24.09
C HIS A 24 -6.59 -15.74 -23.83
N ALA A 25 -6.64 -16.49 -22.71
CA ALA A 25 -7.82 -17.24 -22.31
C ALA A 25 -9.04 -16.34 -22.09
N LEU A 26 -8.83 -15.17 -21.46
CA LEU A 26 -9.88 -14.16 -21.27
C LEU A 26 -10.39 -13.62 -22.62
N HIS A 27 -9.48 -13.30 -23.55
CA HIS A 27 -9.82 -12.83 -24.89
C HIS A 27 -10.68 -13.84 -25.64
N GLU A 28 -10.27 -15.11 -25.69
CA GLU A 28 -11.01 -16.19 -26.36
C GLU A 28 -12.41 -16.38 -25.78
N MET A 29 -12.54 -16.34 -24.45
CA MET A 29 -13.84 -16.43 -23.79
C MET A 29 -14.74 -15.23 -24.14
N LEU A 30 -14.20 -14.00 -24.14
CA LEU A 30 -14.97 -12.81 -24.50
C LEU A 30 -15.37 -12.81 -25.97
N LEU A 31 -14.53 -13.35 -26.85
CA LEU A 31 -14.82 -13.51 -28.27
C LEU A 31 -16.01 -14.44 -28.49
N ARG A 32 -16.01 -15.62 -27.85
CA ARG A 32 -17.12 -16.59 -27.92
C ARG A 32 -18.44 -16.03 -27.40
N LEU A 33 -18.38 -15.13 -26.41
CA LEU A 33 -19.56 -14.49 -25.83
C LEU A 33 -20.01 -13.21 -26.56
N GLY A 34 -19.28 -12.78 -27.61
CA GLY A 34 -19.57 -11.51 -28.31
C GLY A 34 -19.32 -10.26 -27.46
N ARG A 35 -18.44 -10.34 -26.45
CA ARG A 35 -18.20 -9.30 -25.42
C ARG A 35 -16.80 -8.70 -25.47
N VAL A 36 -16.15 -8.75 -26.62
CA VAL A 36 -14.77 -8.25 -26.81
C VAL A 36 -14.64 -6.77 -26.44
N SER A 37 -15.70 -5.97 -26.63
CA SER A 37 -15.76 -4.56 -26.25
C SER A 37 -15.56 -4.29 -24.76
N LEU A 38 -15.64 -5.32 -23.90
CA LEU A 38 -15.36 -5.21 -22.47
C LEU A 38 -13.86 -5.18 -22.14
N LEU A 39 -12.97 -5.61 -23.04
CA LEU A 39 -11.52 -5.69 -22.77
C LEU A 39 -10.91 -4.37 -22.27
N PRO A 40 -11.16 -3.20 -22.89
CA PRO A 40 -10.61 -1.94 -22.38
C PRO A 40 -11.14 -1.56 -20.98
N LYS A 41 -12.36 -1.98 -20.64
CA LYS A 41 -12.94 -1.74 -19.31
C LYS A 41 -12.34 -2.68 -18.27
N ILE A 42 -12.12 -3.95 -18.64
CA ILE A 42 -11.46 -4.94 -17.77
C ILE A 42 -10.02 -4.50 -17.49
N GLY A 43 -9.28 -4.01 -18.49
CA GLY A 43 -7.94 -3.46 -18.29
C GLY A 43 -7.90 -2.31 -17.28
N ARG A 44 -8.82 -1.33 -17.38
CA ARG A 44 -8.93 -0.25 -16.40
C ARG A 44 -9.27 -0.76 -15.00
N ALA A 45 -10.17 -1.73 -14.89
CA ALA A 45 -10.52 -2.34 -13.60
C ALA A 45 -9.34 -3.12 -13.01
N LEU A 46 -8.51 -3.76 -13.83
CA LEU A 46 -7.29 -4.45 -13.40
C LEU A 46 -6.27 -3.48 -12.84
N VAL A 47 -6.04 -2.35 -13.50
CA VAL A 47 -5.18 -1.27 -12.99
C VAL A 47 -5.69 -0.79 -11.62
N SER A 48 -7.00 -0.56 -11.47
CA SER A 48 -7.57 -0.18 -10.18
C SER A 48 -7.41 -1.25 -9.09
N ILE A 49 -7.37 -2.54 -9.44
CA ILE A 49 -7.13 -3.63 -8.49
C ILE A 49 -5.64 -3.65 -8.09
N ALA A 50 -4.74 -3.57 -9.08
CA ALA A 50 -3.30 -3.53 -8.86
C ALA A 50 -2.90 -2.33 -7.97
N MET A 51 -3.38 -1.12 -8.26
CA MET A 51 -3.10 0.07 -7.44
C MET A 51 -3.64 -0.05 -6.00
N ARG A 52 -4.73 -0.78 -5.79
CA ARG A 52 -5.26 -1.04 -4.44
C ARG A 52 -4.46 -2.11 -3.70
N ASP A 53 -3.88 -3.05 -4.43
CA ASP A 53 -3.01 -4.08 -3.87
C ASP A 53 -1.65 -3.46 -3.50
N GLU A 54 -1.05 -2.70 -4.43
CA GLU A 54 0.17 -1.90 -4.23
C GLU A 54 0.00 -0.91 -3.06
N GLY A 55 -1.09 -0.13 -3.05
CA GLY A 55 -1.37 0.80 -1.95
C GLY A 55 -1.71 0.14 -0.61
N ARG A 56 -2.02 -1.17 -0.58
CA ARG A 56 -2.15 -1.95 0.66
C ARG A 56 -0.82 -2.57 1.08
N SER A 57 0.09 -2.84 0.14
CA SER A 57 1.39 -3.43 0.39
C SER A 57 2.49 -2.43 0.72
N ASP A 58 2.35 -1.18 0.26
CA ASP A 58 3.36 -0.15 0.48
C ASP A 58 3.28 0.38 1.91
N VAL A 59 4.37 0.17 2.63
CA VAL A 59 4.60 0.78 3.94
C VAL A 59 5.40 2.04 3.74
N VAL A 60 4.88 3.15 4.24
CA VAL A 60 5.47 4.48 4.13
C VAL A 60 5.98 4.91 5.49
N LEU A 61 7.26 5.25 5.57
CA LEU A 61 7.87 5.91 6.71
C LEU A 61 7.90 7.43 6.45
N SER A 62 7.01 8.16 7.11
CA SER A 62 6.99 9.62 7.10
C SER A 62 7.93 10.20 8.15
N ILE A 63 8.76 11.16 7.75
CA ILE A 63 9.72 11.86 8.63
C ILE A 63 9.59 13.38 8.46
N ALA A 64 9.92 14.14 9.50
CA ALA A 64 9.87 15.60 9.44
C ALA A 64 10.97 16.22 8.55
N ARG A 65 12.15 15.59 8.48
CA ARG A 65 13.32 16.10 7.76
C ARG A 65 14.17 14.94 7.25
N GLU A 66 14.78 15.07 6.08
CA GLU A 66 15.65 14.04 5.49
C GLU A 66 16.75 13.56 6.44
N LYS A 67 17.38 14.48 7.20
CA LYS A 67 18.43 14.14 8.17
C LYS A 67 17.99 13.18 9.27
N ASP A 68 16.69 13.06 9.52
CA ASP A 68 16.13 12.22 10.56
C ASP A 68 15.86 10.78 10.07
N GLU A 69 16.03 10.51 8.76
CA GLU A 69 15.74 9.21 8.13
C GLU A 69 16.45 8.04 8.81
N SER A 70 17.77 8.13 9.01
CA SER A 70 18.54 7.03 9.60
C SER A 70 18.09 6.72 11.02
N ARG A 71 17.75 7.76 11.80
CA ARG A 71 17.26 7.61 13.17
C ARG A 71 15.86 7.00 13.17
N ALA A 72 14.97 7.49 12.31
CA ALA A 72 13.61 6.99 12.16
C ALA A 72 13.57 5.52 11.71
N LYS A 73 14.41 5.12 10.75
CA LYS A 73 14.54 3.71 10.33
C LYS A 73 14.96 2.79 11.47
N LYS A 74 15.89 3.24 12.31
CA LYS A 74 16.35 2.49 13.49
C LYS A 74 15.25 2.38 14.56
N GLU A 75 14.56 3.48 14.85
CA GLU A 75 13.46 3.49 15.82
C GLU A 75 12.24 2.69 15.34
N ALA A 76 12.00 2.63 14.03
CA ALA A 76 10.93 1.86 13.42
C ALA A 76 11.30 0.38 13.14
N GLU A 77 12.56 -0.03 13.36
CA GLU A 77 13.09 -1.34 12.95
C GLU A 77 12.30 -2.51 13.55
N GLU A 78 11.94 -2.43 14.84
CA GLU A 78 11.15 -3.45 15.52
C GLU A 78 9.77 -3.60 14.85
N PHE A 79 9.10 -2.47 14.57
CA PHE A 79 7.78 -2.48 13.94
C PHE A 79 7.82 -2.96 12.48
N LEU A 80 8.83 -2.55 11.73
CA LEU A 80 9.04 -3.01 10.36
C LEU A 80 9.33 -4.51 10.32
N SER A 81 10.10 -5.02 11.29
CA SER A 81 10.38 -6.45 11.46
C SER A 81 9.12 -7.25 11.80
N GLU A 82 8.24 -6.74 12.66
CA GLU A 82 6.93 -7.35 12.93
C GLU A 82 6.05 -7.44 11.68
N MET A 83 6.20 -6.49 10.76
CA MET A 83 5.51 -6.49 9.47
C MET A 83 6.23 -7.34 8.41
N HIS A 84 7.32 -8.02 8.75
CA HIS A 84 8.19 -8.76 7.82
C HIS A 84 8.69 -7.89 6.66
N LEU A 85 9.05 -6.64 6.96
CA LEU A 85 9.59 -5.68 6.00
C LEU A 85 11.04 -5.37 6.31
N ASP A 86 11.86 -5.32 5.26
CA ASP A 86 13.23 -4.84 5.37
C ASP A 86 13.21 -3.31 5.53
N PRO A 87 13.80 -2.74 6.61
CA PRO A 87 13.90 -1.30 6.80
C PRO A 87 14.56 -0.54 5.62
N LYS A 88 15.34 -1.23 4.79
CA LYS A 88 15.95 -0.65 3.58
C LYS A 88 15.00 -0.56 2.39
N GLY A 89 13.94 -1.37 2.37
CA GLY A 89 12.94 -1.41 1.30
C GLY A 89 11.71 -0.55 1.54
N VAL A 90 11.66 0.17 2.66
CA VAL A 90 10.54 1.04 3.03
C VAL A 90 10.62 2.37 2.28
N THR A 91 9.51 2.79 1.69
CA THR A 91 9.39 4.09 1.04
C THR A 91 9.43 5.19 2.11
N VAL A 92 10.43 6.06 2.04
CA VAL A 92 10.56 7.20 2.95
C VAL A 92 9.94 8.43 2.31
N HIS A 93 9.12 9.15 3.08
CA HIS A 93 8.50 10.40 2.65
C HIS A 93 8.77 11.50 3.67
N VAL A 94 9.15 12.69 3.20
CA VAL A 94 9.26 13.87 4.08
C VAL A 94 7.88 14.52 4.17
N ASP A 95 7.35 14.62 5.39
CA ASP A 95 6.06 15.22 5.69
C ASP A 95 6.25 16.50 6.50
N ASP A 96 6.05 17.64 5.85
CA ASP A 96 6.23 18.98 6.43
C ASP A 96 5.21 19.30 7.54
N THR A 97 4.15 18.49 7.69
CA THR A 97 3.20 18.62 8.80
C THR A 97 3.72 18.01 10.10
N LEU A 98 4.79 17.20 10.03
CA LEU A 98 5.48 16.67 11.20
C LEU A 98 6.47 17.72 11.74
N ILE A 99 6.27 18.11 13.00
CA ILE A 99 7.20 19.01 13.71
C ILE A 99 8.53 18.27 14.03
N GLY A 100 8.45 16.95 14.21
CA GLY A 100 9.56 16.07 14.54
C GLY A 100 9.07 14.66 14.83
N GLY A 101 10.00 13.70 14.90
CA GLY A 101 9.69 12.28 15.02
C GLY A 101 9.35 11.65 13.67
N TRP A 102 8.65 10.52 13.71
CA TRP A 102 8.31 9.72 12.53
C TRP A 102 6.96 9.05 12.65
N ARG A 103 6.44 8.59 11.51
CA ARG A 103 5.18 7.85 11.41
C ARG A 103 5.32 6.74 10.38
N VAL A 104 4.92 5.52 10.69
CA VAL A 104 4.83 4.43 9.73
C VAL A 104 3.37 4.07 9.49
N GLU A 105 2.98 4.05 8.22
CA GLU A 105 1.63 3.70 7.78
C GLU A 105 1.70 2.63 6.69
N GLY A 106 0.89 1.59 6.82
CA GLY A 106 0.69 0.57 5.78
C GLY A 106 0.14 -0.74 6.33
N ARG A 107 -0.39 -1.59 5.45
CA ARG A 107 -1.06 -2.86 5.82
C ARG A 107 -2.06 -2.72 6.98
N GLU A 108 -2.89 -1.67 6.93
CA GLU A 108 -3.93 -1.37 7.93
C GLU A 108 -3.39 -1.06 9.34
N ARG A 109 -2.08 -0.81 9.49
CA ARG A 109 -1.46 -0.40 10.73
C ARG A 109 -0.88 1.00 10.62
N LEU A 110 -0.94 1.73 11.74
CA LEU A 110 -0.35 3.04 11.90
C LEU A 110 0.44 3.04 13.21
N VAL A 111 1.73 3.35 13.14
CA VAL A 111 2.55 3.67 14.31
C VAL A 111 3.01 5.10 14.18
N ASP A 112 2.64 5.89 15.18
CA ASP A 112 2.97 7.30 15.25
C ASP A 112 3.89 7.53 16.47
N ALA A 113 5.09 8.01 16.19
CA ALA A 113 6.09 8.45 17.15
C ALA A 113 6.44 9.94 16.91
N SER A 114 5.48 10.70 16.38
CA SER A 114 5.62 12.13 16.13
C SER A 114 5.57 12.93 17.44
N PHE A 115 6.27 14.07 17.44
CA PHE A 115 6.25 14.98 18.59
C PHE A 115 4.84 15.53 18.84
N LYS A 116 4.03 15.68 17.78
CA LYS A 116 2.63 16.10 17.89
C LYS A 116 1.82 15.14 18.75
N LYS A 117 1.97 13.82 18.54
CA LYS A 117 1.31 12.80 19.37
C LYS A 117 1.72 12.93 20.83
N TYR A 118 3.02 13.01 21.13
CA TYR A 118 3.49 13.12 22.51
C TYR A 118 3.02 14.40 23.21
N LEU A 119 2.98 15.53 22.50
CA LEU A 119 2.46 16.79 23.03
C LEU A 119 0.97 16.70 23.35
N LEU A 120 0.18 16.07 22.47
CA LEU A 120 -1.25 15.83 22.71
C LEU A 120 -1.48 14.88 23.88
N GLU A 121 -0.71 13.81 24.00
CA GLU A 121 -0.77 12.89 25.15
C GLU A 121 -0.40 13.58 26.47
N MET A 122 0.57 14.50 26.46
CA MET A 122 0.91 15.31 27.62
C MET A 122 -0.22 16.28 27.98
N TYR A 123 -0.78 16.96 26.98
CA TYR A 123 -1.89 17.88 27.18
C TYR A 123 -3.11 17.16 27.77
N ASN A 124 -3.54 16.05 27.16
CA ASN A 124 -4.69 15.27 27.62
C ASN A 124 -4.49 14.77 29.07
N ARG A 125 -3.30 14.28 29.42
CA ARG A 125 -2.96 13.90 30.80
C ARG A 125 -3.03 15.07 31.77
N ALA A 126 -2.58 16.26 31.36
CA ALA A 126 -2.62 17.45 32.19
C ALA A 126 -4.04 18.00 32.37
N THR A 127 -4.90 17.86 31.35
CA THR A 127 -6.28 18.38 31.37
C THR A 127 -7.34 17.35 31.78
N GLY A 128 -6.96 16.08 31.96
CA GLY A 128 -7.87 15.02 32.40
C GLY A 128 -8.96 14.64 31.38
N ILE A 129 -8.68 14.82 30.08
CA ILE A 129 -9.55 14.42 28.96
C ILE A 129 -9.06 13.09 28.41
#